data_AF-A0A430KVV4-F1
#
_entry.id   AF-A0A430KVV4-F1
#
_cell.length_a   1.000
_cell.length_b   1.000
_cell.length_c   1.000
_cell.angle_alpha   90.00
_cell.angle_beta   90.00
_cell.angle_gamma   90.00
#
_symmetry.space_group_name_H-M   'P 1'
#
loop_
_entity.id
_entity.type
_entity.pdbx_description
1 polymer ?
#
loop_
_entity_poly.entity_id
_entity_poly.type
_entity_poly.pdbx_seq_one_letter_code
_entity_poly.pdbx_strand_id
1 'polypeptide(L)'
;MNSPIWAAVSGWELNAELEGPNALNIETLFIALEGKGLIYDGPHKSILLQHYNRFVAANPNNLRHQVQRVYLAILCHDSDELVGALVDLLITLDGRGKALQQRLLEQGESLLSEADLALFKDSVAQGDNQQLLSLNKPKSVLCNGDFSLH
;
A
#
# COMPACT_ATOMS: atom_id res chain seq x y z
N MET A 1 -14.92 44.46 17.21
CA MET A 1 -15.44 44.64 15.84
C MET A 1 -14.67 43.68 14.95
N ASN A 2 -15.28 42.55 14.55
CA ASN A 2 -14.65 41.63 13.61
C ASN A 2 -14.78 42.22 12.20
N SER A 3 -13.64 42.49 11.54
CA SER A 3 -13.63 43.03 10.19
C SER A 3 -14.27 42.03 9.22
N PRO A 4 -15.21 42.45 8.35
CA PRO A 4 -15.75 41.62 7.28
C PRO A 4 -14.65 41.05 6.37
N ILE A 5 -13.55 41.78 6.23
CA ILE A 5 -12.38 41.36 5.44
C ILE A 5 -11.66 40.19 6.11
N TRP A 6 -11.49 40.21 7.44
CA TRP A 6 -10.87 39.10 8.16
C TRP A 6 -11.75 37.84 8.11
N ALA A 7 -13.08 37.97 8.22
CA ALA A 7 -13.98 36.83 8.06
C ALA A 7 -13.95 36.22 6.65
N ALA A 8 -13.80 37.05 5.60
CA ALA A 8 -13.68 36.58 4.22
C ALA A 8 -12.32 35.92 3.93
N VAL A 9 -11.23 36.48 4.47
CA VAL A 9 -9.88 35.91 4.33
C VAL A 9 -9.76 34.58 5.09
N SER A 10 -10.31 34.48 6.31
CA SER A 10 -10.37 33.21 7.05
C SER A 10 -11.23 32.17 6.34
N GLY A 11 -12.32 32.59 5.70
CA GLY A 11 -13.15 31.71 4.87
C GLY A 11 -12.42 31.19 3.64
N TRP A 12 -11.60 32.02 2.98
CA TRP A 12 -10.81 31.64 1.81
C TRP A 12 -9.61 30.76 2.15
N GLU A 13 -8.93 31.00 3.28
CA GLU A 13 -7.84 30.13 3.74
C GLU A 13 -8.35 28.75 4.17
N LEU A 14 -9.50 28.68 4.86
CA LEU A 14 -10.14 27.40 5.20
C LEU A 14 -10.62 26.66 3.95
N ASN A 15 -11.19 27.37 2.97
CA ASN A 15 -11.63 26.75 1.71
C ASN A 15 -10.44 26.29 0.86
N ALA A 16 -9.33 27.03 0.86
CA ALA A 16 -8.10 26.63 0.15
C ALA A 16 -7.41 25.41 0.80
N GLU A 17 -7.47 25.27 2.13
CA GLU A 17 -7.05 24.04 2.83
C GLU A 17 -7.99 22.86 2.56
N LEU A 18 -9.30 23.13 2.40
CA LEU A 18 -10.36 22.15 2.08
C LEU A 18 -10.50 21.82 0.59
N GLU A 19 -9.86 22.56 -0.32
CA GLU A 19 -9.82 22.29 -1.77
C GLU A 19 -8.41 21.90 -2.25
N GLY A 20 -7.44 21.85 -1.34
CA GLY A 20 -6.05 21.47 -1.62
C GLY A 20 -5.78 19.96 -1.55
N PRO A 21 -4.53 19.53 -1.83
CA PRO A 21 -4.14 18.11 -1.80
C PRO A 21 -4.38 17.44 -0.43
N ASN A 22 -4.40 18.20 0.67
CA ASN A 22 -4.70 17.67 2.00
C ASN A 22 -6.16 17.27 2.17
N ALA A 23 -7.10 18.05 1.61
CA ALA A 23 -8.51 17.71 1.64
C ALA A 23 -8.80 16.47 0.79
N LEU A 24 -8.14 16.38 -0.36
CA LEU A 24 -8.20 15.20 -1.22
C LEU A 24 -7.72 13.93 -0.50
N ASN A 25 -6.63 14.04 0.28
CA ASN A 25 -6.12 12.94 1.10
C ASN A 25 -7.15 12.53 2.17
N ILE A 26 -7.75 13.52 2.86
CA ILE A 26 -8.73 13.29 3.92
C ILE A 26 -9.99 12.63 3.34
N GLU A 27 -10.54 13.15 2.25
CA GLU A 27 -11.72 12.60 1.58
C GLU A 27 -11.48 11.17 1.10
N THR A 28 -10.33 10.90 0.45
CA THR A 28 -9.95 9.55 -0.01
C THR A 28 -9.89 8.56 1.15
N LEU A 29 -9.34 8.97 2.30
CA LEU A 29 -9.30 8.14 3.50
C LEU A 29 -10.69 7.87 4.08
N PHE A 30 -11.56 8.89 4.15
CA PHE A 30 -12.93 8.70 4.62
C PHE A 30 -13.71 7.72 3.74
N ILE A 31 -13.66 7.87 2.42
CA ILE A 31 -14.30 6.95 1.48
C ILE A 31 -13.78 5.51 1.69
N ALA A 32 -12.46 5.35 1.85
CA ALA A 32 -11.86 4.04 2.08
C ALA A 32 -12.26 3.42 3.43
N LEU A 33 -12.46 4.22 4.49
CA LEU A 33 -12.89 3.77 5.81
C LEU A 33 -14.39 3.45 5.87
N GLU A 34 -15.23 4.18 5.15
CA GLU A 34 -16.66 3.88 4.99
C GLU A 34 -16.87 2.61 4.17
N GLY A 35 -15.98 2.36 3.20
CA GLY A 35 -15.91 1.13 2.44
C GLY A 35 -15.57 -0.08 3.31
N LYS A 36 -16.53 -0.99 3.50
CA LYS A 36 -16.26 -2.28 4.19
C LYS A 36 -15.45 -3.27 3.34
N GLY A 37 -15.20 -2.95 2.07
CA GLY A 37 -14.53 -3.80 1.09
C GLY A 37 -13.02 -3.95 1.31
N LEU A 38 -12.48 -5.00 0.69
CA LEU A 38 -11.04 -5.24 0.59
C LEU A 38 -10.44 -4.58 -0.65
N ILE A 39 -11.26 -4.42 -1.70
CA ILE A 39 -10.90 -3.79 -2.97
C ILE A 39 -11.51 -2.39 -2.94
N TYR A 40 -10.68 -1.39 -3.21
CA TYR A 40 -11.09 0.00 -3.27
C TYR A 40 -11.40 0.38 -4.72
N ASP A 41 -12.63 0.80 -4.99
CA ASP A 41 -13.11 1.20 -6.32
C ASP A 41 -13.16 2.72 -6.52
N GLY A 42 -12.93 3.50 -5.46
CA GLY A 42 -12.97 4.96 -5.49
C GLY A 42 -11.80 5.64 -6.24
N PRO A 43 -11.83 6.98 -6.32
CA PRO A 43 -10.79 7.78 -6.96
C PRO A 43 -9.49 7.83 -6.12
N HIS A 44 -8.40 8.34 -6.69
CA HIS A 44 -7.13 8.60 -5.98
C HIS A 44 -6.42 7.39 -5.34
N LYS A 45 -6.41 6.26 -6.05
CA LYS A 45 -5.80 4.99 -5.58
C LYS A 45 -4.33 5.12 -5.17
N SER A 46 -3.55 5.96 -5.85
CA SER A 46 -2.13 6.19 -5.54
C SER A 46 -1.93 6.91 -4.21
N ILE A 47 -2.81 7.86 -3.86
CA ILE A 47 -2.80 8.53 -2.55
C ILE A 47 -3.11 7.50 -1.46
N LEU A 48 -4.14 6.68 -1.67
CA LEU A 48 -4.51 5.64 -0.72
C LEU A 48 -3.39 4.60 -0.55
N LEU A 49 -2.70 4.21 -1.63
CA LEU A 49 -1.54 3.33 -1.58
C LEU A 49 -0.43 3.90 -0.66
N GLN A 50 -0.13 5.20 -0.75
CA GLN A 50 0.84 5.84 0.15
C GLN A 50 0.40 5.79 1.62
N HIS A 51 -0.90 5.93 1.90
CA HIS A 51 -1.42 5.75 3.26
C HIS A 51 -1.26 4.32 3.75
N TYR A 52 -1.55 3.32 2.92
CA TYR A 52 -1.38 1.91 3.26
C TYR A 52 0.09 1.51 3.44
N ASN A 53 1.02 2.14 2.72
CA ASN A 53 2.46 1.99 2.98
C ASN A 53 2.78 2.38 4.43
N ARG A 54 2.24 3.50 4.93
CA ARG A 54 2.41 3.94 6.33
C ARG A 54 1.70 3.04 7.34
N PHE A 55 0.48 2.59 7.03
CA PHE A 55 -0.28 1.71 7.92
C PHE A 55 0.36 0.33 8.08
N VAL A 56 0.92 -0.23 7.01
CA VAL A 56 1.67 -1.48 7.05
C VAL A 56 2.96 -1.29 7.84
N ALA A 57 3.73 -0.22 7.57
CA ALA A 57 4.96 0.06 8.32
C ALA A 57 4.71 0.19 9.83
N ALA A 58 3.62 0.85 10.23
CA ALA A 58 3.25 1.02 11.63
C ALA A 58 2.67 -0.24 12.27
N ASN A 59 1.96 -1.08 11.51
CA ASN A 59 1.25 -2.26 12.00
C ASN A 59 1.43 -3.45 11.05
N PRO A 60 2.65 -4.05 10.99
CA PRO A 60 3.00 -5.06 9.97
C PRO A 60 2.12 -6.31 10.03
N ASN A 61 1.65 -6.68 11.22
CA ASN A 61 0.82 -7.86 11.45
C ASN A 61 -0.66 -7.68 11.08
N ASN A 62 -1.07 -6.49 10.64
CA ASN A 62 -2.44 -6.27 10.17
C ASN A 62 -2.60 -6.82 8.75
N LEU A 63 -3.07 -8.06 8.65
CA LEU A 63 -3.29 -8.75 7.38
C LEU A 63 -4.20 -7.97 6.42
N ARG A 64 -5.24 -7.30 6.94
CA ARG A 64 -6.15 -6.52 6.11
C ARG A 64 -5.40 -5.39 5.40
N HIS A 65 -4.54 -4.67 6.13
CA HIS A 65 -3.75 -3.58 5.55
C HIS A 65 -2.75 -4.09 4.51
N GLN A 66 -2.07 -5.20 4.78
CA GLN A 66 -1.15 -5.81 3.83
C GLN A 66 -1.85 -6.19 2.51
N VAL A 67 -3.02 -6.83 2.62
CA VAL A 67 -3.78 -7.25 1.44
C VAL A 67 -4.36 -6.06 0.68
N GLN A 68 -4.90 -5.05 1.38
CA GLN A 68 -5.39 -3.81 0.74
C GLN A 68 -4.27 -3.09 -0.02
N ARG A 69 -3.06 -3.08 0.54
CA ARG A 69 -1.89 -2.52 -0.11
C ARG A 69 -1.53 -3.25 -1.42
N VAL A 70 -1.54 -4.58 -1.42
CA VAL A 70 -1.32 -5.37 -2.65
C VAL A 70 -2.36 -5.03 -3.72
N TYR A 71 -3.64 -5.02 -3.36
CA TYR A 71 -4.69 -4.65 -4.31
C TYR A 71 -4.54 -3.23 -4.85
N LEU A 72 -4.15 -2.27 -4.00
CA LEU A 72 -3.92 -0.89 -4.44
C LEU A 72 -2.72 -0.77 -5.39
N ALA A 73 -1.65 -1.53 -5.16
CA ALA A 73 -0.52 -1.58 -6.09
C ALA A 73 -0.94 -2.14 -7.47
N ILE A 74 -1.75 -3.22 -7.49
CA ILE A 74 -2.31 -3.78 -8.73
C ILE A 74 -3.17 -2.75 -9.45
N LEU A 75 -4.09 -2.10 -8.74
CA LEU A 75 -5.01 -1.11 -9.34
C LEU A 75 -4.29 0.15 -9.82
N CYS A 76 -3.15 0.49 -9.23
CA CYS A 76 -2.28 1.58 -9.68
C CYS A 76 -1.38 1.19 -10.87
N HIS A 77 -1.35 -0.09 -11.26
CA HIS A 77 -0.41 -0.63 -12.25
C HIS A 77 1.05 -0.31 -11.91
N ASP A 78 1.39 -0.28 -10.62
CA ASP A 78 2.73 0.04 -10.14
C ASP A 78 3.48 -1.25 -9.75
N SER A 79 4.35 -1.70 -10.65
CA SER A 79 5.15 -2.94 -10.48
C SER A 79 6.04 -2.87 -9.24
N ASP A 80 6.69 -1.75 -8.97
CA ASP A 80 7.63 -1.64 -7.86
C ASP A 80 6.89 -1.71 -6.52
N GLU A 81 5.76 -1.01 -6.42
CA GLU A 81 4.89 -1.09 -5.23
C GLU A 81 4.29 -2.49 -5.07
N LEU A 82 3.97 -3.19 -6.16
CA LEU A 82 3.45 -4.56 -6.10
C LEU A 82 4.51 -5.52 -5.57
N VAL A 83 5.74 -5.49 -6.10
CA VAL A 83 6.86 -6.30 -5.61
C VAL A 83 7.09 -6.04 -4.13
N GLY A 84 7.16 -4.77 -3.72
CA GLY A 84 7.34 -4.40 -2.32
C GLY A 84 6.22 -4.90 -1.41
N ALA A 85 4.96 -4.76 -1.82
CA ALA A 85 3.80 -5.19 -1.05
C ALA A 85 3.70 -6.72 -0.93
N LEU A 86 4.02 -7.47 -2.00
CA LEU A 86 4.03 -8.93 -1.97
C LEU A 86 5.14 -9.47 -1.08
N VAL A 87 6.35 -8.90 -1.13
CA VAL A 87 7.44 -9.29 -0.23
C VAL A 87 7.04 -9.10 1.23
N ASP A 88 6.53 -7.92 1.58
CA ASP A 88 6.14 -7.60 2.97
C ASP A 88 5.05 -8.55 3.48
N LEU A 89 4.07 -8.87 2.62
CA LEU A 89 3.01 -9.81 2.96
C LEU A 89 3.56 -11.23 3.17
N LEU A 90 4.37 -11.75 2.25
CA LEU A 90 4.86 -13.13 2.30
C LEU A 90 5.77 -13.36 3.51
N ILE A 91 6.65 -12.40 3.81
CA ILE A 91 7.48 -12.41 5.02
C ILE A 91 6.62 -12.39 6.29
N THR A 92 5.62 -11.51 6.36
CA THR A 92 4.71 -11.42 7.53
C THR A 92 3.91 -12.71 7.73
N LEU A 93 3.49 -13.34 6.64
CA LEU A 93 2.72 -14.57 6.69
C LEU A 93 3.55 -15.77 7.09
N ASP A 94 4.85 -15.77 6.80
CA ASP A 94 5.82 -16.80 7.21
C ASP A 94 5.32 -18.22 6.86
N GLY A 95 5.08 -18.45 5.57
CA GLY A 95 4.55 -19.72 5.05
C GLY A 95 3.06 -19.99 5.30
N ARG A 96 2.37 -19.17 6.10
CA ARG A 96 0.92 -19.33 6.37
C ARG A 96 0.06 -18.73 5.26
N GLY A 97 -1.16 -19.25 5.07
CA GLY A 97 -2.13 -18.63 4.18
C GLY A 97 -1.81 -18.79 2.68
N LYS A 98 -1.23 -19.92 2.29
CA LYS A 98 -0.84 -20.25 0.90
C LYS A 98 -1.91 -19.92 -0.16
N ALA A 99 -3.18 -20.24 0.11
CA ALA A 99 -4.28 -19.94 -0.80
C ALA A 99 -4.50 -18.43 -1.03
N LEU A 100 -4.26 -17.59 0.00
CA LEU A 100 -4.31 -16.14 -0.13
C LEU A 100 -3.11 -15.62 -0.93
N GLN A 101 -1.91 -16.10 -0.60
CA GLN A 101 -0.68 -15.69 -1.30
C GLN A 101 -0.77 -16.01 -2.80
N GLN A 102 -1.18 -17.24 -3.14
CA GLN A 102 -1.34 -17.66 -4.53
C GLN A 102 -2.38 -16.79 -5.26
N ARG A 103 -3.54 -16.53 -4.65
CA ARG A 103 -4.56 -15.68 -5.26
C ARG A 103 -4.06 -14.27 -5.55
N LEU A 104 -3.33 -13.67 -4.61
CA LEU A 104 -2.82 -12.31 -4.78
C LEU A 104 -1.70 -12.26 -5.84
N LEU A 105 -0.86 -13.28 -5.90
CA LEU A 105 0.17 -13.41 -6.91
C LEU A 105 -0.43 -13.57 -8.32
N GLU A 106 -1.43 -14.44 -8.48
CA GLU A 106 -2.14 -14.66 -9.75
C GLU A 106 -2.80 -13.37 -10.26
N GLN A 107 -3.36 -12.56 -9.36
CA GLN A 107 -4.00 -11.29 -9.74
C GLN A 107 -3.00 -10.20 -10.17
N GLY A 108 -1.76 -10.27 -9.68
CA GLY A 108 -0.70 -9.31 -10.01
C GLY A 108 0.28 -9.79 -11.08
N GLU A 109 0.15 -11.03 -11.56
CA GLU A 109 1.13 -11.72 -12.41
C GLU A 109 1.55 -10.90 -13.63
N SER A 110 0.59 -10.24 -14.30
CA SER A 110 0.86 -9.44 -15.52
C SER A 110 1.71 -8.19 -15.28
N LEU A 111 1.88 -7.77 -14.03
CA LEU A 111 2.69 -6.59 -13.66
C LEU A 111 4.10 -6.98 -13.21
N LEU A 112 4.37 -8.26 -12.99
CA LEU A 112 5.66 -8.75 -12.51
C LEU A 112 6.56 -9.17 -13.67
N SER A 113 7.87 -9.01 -13.49
CA SER A 113 8.83 -9.62 -14.39
C SER A 113 8.77 -11.15 -14.26
N GLU A 114 9.12 -11.89 -15.33
CA GLU A 114 9.15 -13.35 -15.29
C GLU A 114 10.09 -13.88 -14.19
N ALA A 115 11.20 -13.18 -13.94
CA ALA A 115 12.17 -13.52 -12.91
C ALA A 115 11.59 -13.35 -11.50
N ASP A 116 10.96 -12.21 -11.21
CA ASP A 116 10.37 -11.95 -9.88
C ASP A 116 9.19 -12.88 -9.61
N LEU A 117 8.35 -13.11 -10.63
CA LEU A 117 7.23 -14.03 -10.58
C LEU A 117 7.66 -15.46 -10.25
N ALA A 118 8.75 -15.95 -10.86
CA ALA A 118 9.29 -17.27 -10.57
C ALA A 118 9.71 -17.39 -9.09
N LEU A 119 10.42 -16.38 -8.56
CA LEU A 119 10.83 -16.35 -7.16
C LEU A 119 9.64 -16.32 -6.19
N PHE A 120 8.59 -15.55 -6.50
CA PHE A 120 7.36 -15.57 -5.72
C PHE A 120 6.65 -16.92 -5.77
N LYS A 121 6.52 -17.54 -6.96
CA LYS A 121 5.89 -18.85 -7.10
C LYS A 121 6.63 -19.92 -6.31
N ASP A 122 7.97 -19.92 -6.38
CA ASP A 122 8.82 -20.85 -5.63
C ASP A 122 8.67 -20.64 -4.12
N SER A 123 8.69 -19.39 -3.66
CA SER A 123 8.50 -19.07 -2.24
C SER A 123 7.14 -19.54 -1.71
N VAL A 124 6.04 -19.28 -2.42
CA VAL A 124 4.70 -19.75 -2.05
C VAL A 124 4.59 -21.28 -2.10
N ALA A 125 5.28 -21.92 -3.05
CA ALA A 125 5.28 -23.38 -3.18
C ALA A 125 5.99 -24.04 -2.00
N GLN A 126 7.19 -23.57 -1.66
CA GLN A 126 8.08 -24.14 -0.65
C GLN A 126 7.75 -23.68 0.77
N GLY A 127 7.05 -22.55 0.92
CA GLY A 127 6.81 -21.91 2.21
C GLY A 127 8.08 -21.29 2.81
N ASP A 128 9.10 -21.03 1.97
CA ASP A 128 10.36 -20.42 2.35
C ASP A 128 10.50 -19.05 1.69
N ASN A 129 10.74 -18.03 2.50
CA ASN A 129 10.84 -16.64 2.07
C ASN A 129 12.29 -16.19 1.84
N GLN A 130 13.31 -17.02 2.13
CA GLN A 130 14.72 -16.62 2.04
C GLN A 130 15.09 -16.07 0.65
N GLN A 131 14.57 -16.67 -0.41
CA GLN A 131 14.86 -16.25 -1.79
C GLN A 131 14.29 -14.86 -2.12
N LEU A 132 13.21 -14.43 -1.46
CA LEU A 132 12.61 -13.11 -1.66
C LEU A 132 13.53 -11.97 -1.20
N LEU A 133 14.53 -12.27 -0.35
CA LEU A 133 15.53 -11.29 0.07
C LEU A 133 16.42 -10.84 -1.09
N SER A 134 16.53 -11.63 -2.16
CA SER A 134 17.29 -11.27 -3.36
C SER A 134 16.55 -10.31 -4.30
N LEU A 135 15.22 -10.17 -4.16
CA LEU A 135 14.42 -9.28 -4.99
C LEU A 135 14.82 -7.81 -4.79
N ASN A 136 14.82 -7.06 -5.89
CA ASN A 136 14.88 -5.61 -5.85
C ASN A 136 13.51 -5.09 -5.36
N LYS A 137 13.48 -4.56 -4.13
CA LYS A 137 12.23 -4.23 -3.42
C LYS A 137 12.25 -2.80 -2.87
N PRO A 138 12.50 -1.76 -3.70
CA PRO A 138 12.66 -0.38 -3.24
C PRO A 138 11.39 0.22 -2.62
N LYS A 139 10.25 -0.48 -2.75
CA LYS A 139 8.98 -0.11 -2.13
C LYS A 139 8.54 -1.02 -0.98
N SER A 140 9.31 -2.06 -0.62
CA SER A 140 9.04 -2.80 0.62
C SER A 140 9.17 -1.86 1.82
N VAL A 141 8.14 -1.78 2.65
CA VAL A 141 8.17 -0.92 3.85
C VAL A 141 8.70 -1.64 5.07
N LEU A 142 8.85 -2.97 5.01
CA LEU A 142 9.40 -3.78 6.10
C LEU A 142 10.86 -4.19 5.88
N CYS A 143 11.31 -4.32 4.62
CA CYS A 143 12.69 -4.71 4.31
C CYS A 143 13.61 -3.53 3.98
N ASN A 144 13.09 -2.36 3.61
CA ASN A 144 13.92 -1.17 3.36
C ASN A 144 14.34 -0.44 4.64
N GLY A 145 13.91 -0.94 5.79
CA GLY A 145 14.31 -0.48 7.12
C GLY A 145 15.44 -1.31 7.73
N ASP A 146 16.28 -1.97 6.91
CA ASP A 146 17.54 -2.54 7.39
C ASP A 146 18.35 -1.38 7.98
N PHE A 147 18.18 -1.17 9.29
CA PHE A 147 19.09 -0.37 10.09
C PHE A 147 20.39 -1.14 10.05
N SER A 148 21.21 -0.86 9.03
CA SER A 148 22.64 -1.03 9.11
C SER A 148 23.06 -0.30 10.38
N LEU A 149 23.23 -1.04 11.47
CA LEU A 149 24.01 -0.60 12.61
C LEU A 149 25.44 -0.46 12.08
N HIS A 150 25.73 0.72 11.54
CA HIS A 150 27.09 1.23 11.42
C HIS A 150 27.56 1.67 12.80
#